data_AF-A0A3L6Q8G1-F1
#
_entry.id   AF-A0A3L6Q8G1-F1
#
_cell.length_a   1.000
_cell.length_b   1.000
_cell.length_c   1.000
_cell.angle_alpha   90.00
_cell.angle_beta   90.00
_cell.angle_gamma   90.00
#
_symmetry.space_group_name_H-M   'P 1'
#
loop_
_entity.id
_entity.type
_entity.pdbx_description
1 polymer ?
#
loop_
_entity_poly.entity_id
_entity_poly.type
_entity_poly.pdbx_seq_one_letter_code
_entity_poly.pdbx_strand_id
1 'polypeptide(L)' 'MADRTVLFEAGQAGPPFLQSVGVTCEFKAYPDLGHSLSKEELLYLESWIKSRLNASAEKDS' A
#
# COMPACT_ATOMS: atom_id res chain seq x y z
N MET A 1 -4.47 6.22 -16.36
CA MET A 1 -3.78 5.11 -15.68
C MET A 1 -2.59 4.71 -16.53
N ALA A 2 -1.41 4.60 -15.92
CA ALA A 2 -0.16 4.43 -16.65
C ALA A 2 0.31 2.96 -16.70
N ASP A 3 -0.09 2.11 -15.76
CA ASP A 3 0.14 0.67 -15.86
C ASP A 3 -0.77 0.09 -16.96
N ARG A 4 -0.14 -0.53 -17.97
CA ARG A 4 -0.80 -1.16 -19.12
C ARG A 4 -0.80 -2.69 -19.02
N THR A 5 -0.14 -3.25 -18.01
CA THR A 5 -0.02 -4.69 -17.75
C THR A 5 -1.05 -5.09 -16.69
N VAL A 6 -1.14 -4.35 -15.59
CA VAL A 6 -2.11 -4.56 -14.52
C VAL A 6 -2.99 -3.33 -14.43
N LEU A 7 -4.31 -3.53 -14.62
CA LEU A 7 -5.29 -2.45 -14.53
C LEU A 7 -5.35 -1.92 -13.09
N PHE A 8 -5.38 -0.60 -12.95
CA PHE A 8 -5.47 0.05 -11.65
C PHE A 8 -6.73 -0.36 -10.88
N GLU A 9 -7.84 -0.60 -11.59
CA GLU A 9 -9.11 -1.05 -11.03
C GLU A 9 -8.96 -2.38 -10.27
N ALA A 10 -8.04 -3.25 -10.70
CA ALA A 10 -7.75 -4.49 -10.00
C ALA A 10 -7.14 -4.22 -8.61
N GLY A 11 -6.29 -3.20 -8.49
CA GLY A 11 -5.77 -2.74 -7.21
C GLY A 11 -6.84 -2.05 -6.37
N GLN A 12 -7.66 -1.18 -6.98
CA GLN A 12 -8.70 -0.42 -6.31
C GLN A 12 -9.85 -1.29 -5.77
N ALA A 13 -10.11 -2.45 -6.37
CA ALA A 13 -11.15 -3.38 -5.91
C ALA A 13 -10.77 -4.11 -4.61
N GLY A 14 -9.49 -4.19 -4.27
CA GLY A 14 -8.99 -4.91 -3.07
C GLY A 14 -9.43 -4.29 -1.74
N PRO A 15 -9.21 -2.98 -1.50
CA PRO A 15 -9.50 -2.35 -0.20
C PRO A 15 -10.95 -2.53 0.28
N PRO A 16 -12.00 -2.31 -0.54
CA PRO A 16 -13.37 -2.56 -0.10
C PRO A 16 -13.62 -4.01 0.33
N PHE A 17 -13.04 -4.97 -0.39
CA PHE A 17 -13.15 -6.39 -0.05
C PHE A 17 -12.45 -6.72 1.28
N LEU A 18 -11.20 -6.27 1.45
CA LEU A 18 -10.44 -6.50 2.69
C LEU A 18 -11.10 -5.84 3.90
N GLN A 19 -11.57 -4.61 3.75
CA GLN A 19 -12.28 -3.89 4.81
C GLN A 19 -13.58 -4.60 5.20
N SER A 20 -14.30 -5.21 4.24
CA SER A 20 -15.53 -5.95 4.53
C SER A 20 -15.34 -7.17 5.44
N VAL A 21 -14.12 -7.74 5.49
CA VAL A 21 -13.75 -8.88 6.34
C VAL A 21 -12.94 -8.45 7.57
N GLY A 22 -12.94 -7.16 7.91
CA GLY A 22 -12.29 -6.63 9.11
C GLY A 22 -10.79 -6.40 9.00
N VAL A 23 -10.22 -6.47 7.78
CA VAL A 23 -8.80 -6.16 7.57
C VAL A 23 -8.64 -4.65 7.39
N THR A 24 -7.87 -4.03 8.28
CA THR A 24 -7.44 -2.64 8.12
C THR A 24 -6.40 -2.55 7.02
N CYS A 25 -6.70 -1.83 5.94
CA CYS A 25 -5.79 -1.64 4.82
C CYS A 25 -5.72 -0.16 4.38
N GLU A 26 -4.61 0.19 3.76
CA GLU A 26 -4.38 1.50 3.15
C GLU A 26 -4.03 1.28 1.67
N PHE A 27 -4.65 2.04 0.78
CA PHE A 27 -4.40 1.99 -0.66
C PHE A 27 -3.69 3.27 -1.10
N LYS A 28 -2.49 3.12 -1.70
CA LYS A 28 -1.75 4.23 -2.29
C LYS A 28 -1.81 4.16 -3.79
N ALA A 29 -2.31 5.24 -4.39
CA ALA A 29 -2.31 5.45 -5.82
C ALA A 29 -1.18 6.41 -6.18
N TYR A 30 -0.37 6.03 -7.16
CA TYR A 30 0.69 6.87 -7.72
C TYR A 30 0.27 7.24 -9.15
N PRO A 31 -0.26 8.46 -9.35
CA PRO A 31 -0.57 8.95 -10.70
C PRO A 31 0.68 8.81 -11.58
N ASP A 32 0.47 8.38 -12.83
CA ASP A 32 1.53 8.22 -13.84
C ASP A 32 2.55 7.09 -13.59
N LEU A 33 2.41 6.30 -12.52
CA LEU A 33 3.21 5.08 -12.33
C LEU A 33 2.71 3.95 -13.24
N GLY A 34 3.60 3.48 -14.11
CA GLY A 34 3.39 2.35 -15.00
C GLY A 34 3.63 1.01 -14.34
N HIS A 35 4.00 0.00 -15.15
CA HIS A 35 4.40 -1.32 -14.66
C HIS A 35 5.85 -1.34 -14.16
N SER A 36 6.16 -0.47 -13.20
CA SER A 36 7.49 -0.32 -12.60
C SER A 36 7.37 0.21 -11.17
N LEU A 37 8.49 0.26 -10.45
CA LEU A 37 8.55 0.86 -9.11
C LEU A 37 9.03 2.31 -9.17
N SER A 38 8.58 3.14 -8.23
CA SER A 38 9.06 4.52 -8.07
C SER A 38 9.80 4.73 -6.76
N LYS A 39 10.70 5.73 -6.71
CA LYS A 39 11.40 6.09 -5.46
C LYS A 39 10.42 6.55 -4.37
N GLU A 40 9.39 7.30 -4.75
CA GLU A 40 8.36 7.79 -3.83
C GLU A 40 7.59 6.64 -3.18
N GLU A 41 7.18 5.65 -3.98
CA GLU A 41 6.53 4.43 -3.51
C GLU A 41 7.40 3.68 -2.49
N LEU A 42 8.68 3.49 -2.78
CA LEU A 42 9.60 2.79 -1.90
C LEU A 42 9.85 3.53 -0.58
N LEU A 43 10.00 4.86 -0.62
CA LEU A 43 10.16 5.68 0.59
C LEU A 43 8.93 5.62 1.50
N TYR A 44 7.75 5.65 0.89
CA TYR A 44 6.50 5.49 1.64
C TYR A 44 6.40 4.10 2.27
N LEU A 45 6.71 3.04 1.51
CA LEU A 45 6.69 1.66 2.02
C LEU A 45 7.67 1.47 3.18
N GLU A 46 8.89 2.00 3.07
CA GLU A 46 9.89 1.95 4.14
C GLU A 46 9.37 2.62 5.43
N SER A 47 8.79 3.82 5.31
CA SER A 47 8.16 4.53 6.43
C SER A 47 7.02 3.73 7.07
N TRP A 48 6.16 3.14 6.24
CA TRP A 48 5.01 2.35 6.66
C TRP A 48 5.41 1.10 7.44
N ILE A 49 6.49 0.43 7.03
CA ILE A 49 7.05 -0.74 7.73
C ILE A 49 7.64 -0.30 9.07
N LYS A 50 8.49 0.74 9.08
CA LYS A 50 9.15 1.23 10.30
C LYS A 50 8.14 1.64 11.37
N SER A 51 7.06 2.33 11.00
CA SER A 51 6.04 2.77 11.98
C SER A 51 5.36 1.59 12.68
N ARG A 52 5.15 0.48 11.98
CA ARG A 52 4.50 -0.73 12.53
C ARG A 52 5.45 -1.60 13.33
N LEU A 53 6.71 -1.72 12.91
CA LEU A 53 7.73 -2.42 13.68
C LEU A 53 7.97 -1.71 15.01
N ASN A 54 8.10 -0.38 15.01
CA ASN A 54 8.28 0.40 16.23
C ASN A 54 7.07 0.32 17.16
N ALA A 55 5.84 0.46 16.61
CA ALA A 55 4.62 0.32 17.40
C ALA A 55 4.42 -1.09 18.00
N SER A 56 5.04 -2.11 17.40
CA SER A 56 5.02 -3.47 17.96
C SER A 56 6.00 -3.61 19.11
N ALA A 57 7.21 -3.04 18.99
CA ALA A 57 8.20 -3.05 20.06
C ALA A 57 7.74 -2.31 21.34
N GLU A 58 6.96 -1.24 21.19
CA GLU A 58 6.39 -0.48 22.33
C GLU A 58 5.28 -1.24 23.07
N LYS A 59 4.59 -2.18 22.41
CA LYS A 59 3.50 -2.96 23.04
C LYS A 59 4.02 -4.12 23.90
N ASP A 60 5.26 -4.53 23.69
CA ASP A 60 5.91 -5.64 24.40
C ASP A 60 6.83 -5.16 25.56
N SER A 61 6.88 -3.84 25.83
CA SER A 61 7.70 -3.21 26.89
C SER A 61 6.90 -2.81 28.12
#